data_AF-A0A519K0T1-F1
#
_entry.id   AF-A0A519K0T1-F1
#
_cell.length_a   1.000
_cell.length_b   1.000
_cell.length_c   1.000
_cell.angle_alpha   90.00
_cell.angle_beta   90.00
_cell.angle_gamma   90.00
#
_symmetry.space_group_name_H-M   'P 1'
#
loop_
_entity.id
_entity.type
_entity.pdbx_description
1 polymer ?
#
loop_
_entity_poly.entity_id
_entity_poly.type
_entity_poly.pdbx_seq_one_letter_code
_entity_poly.pdbx_strand_id
1 'polypeptide(L)'
;MTEQNKTPKQLGYRFPAEWEEHEATWLSWPHKEESWPDKLQEIYPNYSEFIKIISQDEFVRINVKDEEMRKFAMDCIMQAGAKLENIEIYFHETNDAWCRDHGPAFLINKDAEEQKIILDWGFNAWGGKYPPFELDDVIPTKIGEEFDLPVIYPGIIMEG
;
A
#
# COMPACT_ATOMS: atom_id res chain seq x y z
N MET A 1 32.17 3.74 14.07
CA MET A 1 30.77 4.19 13.94
C MET A 1 29.99 2.99 13.45
N THR A 2 29.14 2.42 14.29
CA THR A 2 28.30 1.28 13.92
C THR A 2 27.32 1.72 12.83
N GLU A 3 26.95 0.81 11.93
CA GLU A 3 26.10 1.10 10.75
C GLU A 3 24.70 1.65 11.09
N GLN A 4 24.29 1.58 12.36
CA GLN A 4 22.97 1.99 12.87
C GLN A 4 22.61 3.49 12.74
N ASN A 5 23.50 4.36 12.27
CA ASN A 5 23.21 5.80 12.10
C ASN A 5 23.26 6.29 10.65
N LYS A 6 23.38 5.39 9.66
CA LYS A 6 23.40 5.79 8.25
C LYS A 6 21.98 5.90 7.71
N THR A 7 21.68 6.98 6.98
CA THR A 7 20.40 7.12 6.27
C THR A 7 20.35 6.17 5.06
N PRO A 8 19.15 5.84 4.53
CA PRO A 8 19.03 5.03 3.32
C PRO A 8 19.89 5.55 2.16
N LYS A 9 19.94 6.87 1.98
CA LYS A 9 20.78 7.53 0.96
C LYS A 9 22.27 7.27 1.18
N GLN A 10 22.75 7.28 2.41
CA GLN A 10 24.16 6.98 2.73
C GLN A 10 24.50 5.50 2.55
N LEU A 11 23.50 4.63 2.58
CA LEU A 11 23.60 3.20 2.27
C LEU A 11 23.40 2.91 0.77
N GLY A 12 23.19 3.93 -0.07
CA GLY A 12 23.05 3.79 -1.52
C GLY A 12 21.62 3.53 -2.02
N TYR A 13 20.63 3.48 -1.13
CA TYR A 13 19.24 3.34 -1.54
C TYR A 13 18.69 4.61 -2.16
N ARG A 14 17.78 4.42 -3.12
CA ARG A 14 17.01 5.50 -3.75
C ARG A 14 15.54 5.13 -3.84
N PHE A 15 14.70 6.15 -3.89
CA PHE A 15 13.30 5.98 -4.28
C PHE A 15 13.26 5.90 -5.82
N PRO A 16 12.80 4.79 -6.41
CA PRO A 16 12.67 4.71 -7.86
C PRO A 16 11.61 5.66 -8.37
N ALA A 17 11.74 6.09 -9.62
CA ALA A 17 10.69 6.87 -10.26
C ALA A 17 9.50 5.96 -10.64
N GLU A 18 8.28 6.50 -10.61
CA GLU A 18 7.04 5.76 -10.84
C GLU A 18 6.88 5.19 -12.27
N TRP A 19 7.75 5.57 -13.21
CA TRP A 19 7.78 5.00 -14.57
C TRP A 19 8.84 3.91 -14.75
N GLU A 20 9.60 3.59 -13.70
CA GLU A 20 10.48 2.42 -13.72
C GLU A 20 9.67 1.13 -13.60
N GLU A 21 10.31 -0.01 -13.86
CA GLU A 21 9.64 -1.31 -13.81
C GLU A 21 9.09 -1.62 -12.41
N HIS A 22 7.84 -2.06 -12.37
CA HIS A 22 7.13 -2.42 -11.16
C HIS A 22 6.90 -3.92 -11.07
N GLU A 23 6.92 -4.43 -9.83
CA GLU A 23 6.46 -5.79 -9.52
C GLU A 23 4.95 -5.82 -9.28
N ALA A 24 4.44 -4.82 -8.55
CA ALA A 24 3.04 -4.73 -8.14
C ALA A 24 2.64 -3.29 -7.80
N THR A 25 1.34 -3.00 -7.92
CA THR A 25 0.69 -1.83 -7.31
C THR A 25 -0.06 -2.25 -6.05
N TRP A 26 0.15 -1.50 -4.97
CA TRP A 26 -0.56 -1.67 -3.71
C TRP A 26 -1.79 -0.77 -3.62
N LEU A 27 -2.88 -1.32 -3.11
CA LEU A 27 -4.15 -0.65 -2.89
C LEU A 27 -4.72 -1.04 -1.53
N SER A 28 -5.59 -0.20 -0.98
CA SER A 28 -6.40 -0.51 0.20
C SER A 28 -7.87 -0.46 -0.19
N TRP A 29 -8.61 -1.53 0.07
CA TRP A 29 -9.98 -1.62 -0.40
C TRP A 29 -10.87 -0.56 0.28
N PRO A 30 -11.66 0.24 -0.48
CA PRO A 30 -12.55 1.24 0.10
C PRO A 30 -13.64 0.58 0.93
N HIS A 31 -13.85 1.08 2.15
CA HIS A 31 -14.85 0.50 3.06
C HIS A 31 -15.39 1.49 4.11
N LYS A 32 -14.80 2.69 4.24
CA LYS A 32 -15.19 3.69 5.23
C LYS A 32 -16.26 4.64 4.69
N GLU A 33 -17.48 4.55 5.23
CA GLU A 33 -18.61 5.36 4.80
C GLU A 33 -18.35 6.87 4.95
N GLU A 34 -17.64 7.28 6.01
CA GLU A 34 -17.32 8.69 6.26
C GLU A 34 -16.45 9.33 5.17
N SER A 35 -15.68 8.52 4.45
CA SER A 35 -14.84 8.98 3.34
C SER A 35 -15.63 9.13 2.03
N TRP A 36 -16.74 8.41 1.89
CA TRP A 36 -17.67 8.51 0.75
C TRP A 36 -19.14 8.53 1.19
N PRO A 37 -19.62 9.60 1.87
CA PRO A 37 -20.96 9.63 2.44
C PRO A 37 -22.04 9.39 1.38
N ASP A 38 -22.87 8.37 1.59
CA ASP A 38 -23.96 7.91 0.71
C ASP A 38 -23.49 7.46 -0.68
N LYS A 39 -22.18 7.28 -0.89
CA LYS A 39 -21.56 7.02 -2.20
C LYS A 39 -20.61 5.85 -2.24
N LEU A 40 -20.37 5.18 -1.11
CA LEU A 40 -19.42 4.06 -1.04
C LEU A 40 -19.74 2.96 -2.09
N GLN A 41 -21.02 2.66 -2.33
CA GLN A 41 -21.44 1.70 -3.35
C GLN A 41 -21.12 2.14 -4.79
N GLU A 42 -21.08 3.44 -5.06
CA GLU A 42 -20.73 3.99 -6.38
C GLU A 42 -19.21 3.94 -6.65
N ILE A 43 -18.39 3.75 -5.61
CA ILE A 43 -16.93 3.65 -5.74
C ILE A 43 -16.52 2.28 -6.29
N TYR A 44 -17.15 1.19 -5.85
CA TYR A 44 -16.71 -0.17 -6.17
C TYR A 44 -16.59 -0.47 -7.67
N PRO A 45 -17.54 -0.06 -8.54
CA PRO A 45 -17.41 -0.31 -9.97
C PRO A 45 -16.19 0.39 -10.58
N ASN A 46 -15.95 1.65 -10.20
CA ASN A 46 -14.84 2.45 -10.72
C ASN A 46 -13.49 1.93 -10.18
N TYR A 47 -13.44 1.58 -8.90
CA TYR A 47 -12.25 1.01 -8.26
C TYR A 47 -11.89 -0.36 -8.86
N SER A 48 -12.90 -1.18 -9.17
CA SER A 48 -12.71 -2.49 -9.79
C SER A 48 -12.27 -2.39 -11.25
N GLU A 49 -12.78 -1.40 -12.01
CA GLU A 49 -12.30 -1.14 -13.37
C GLU A 49 -10.83 -0.65 -13.36
N PHE A 50 -10.45 0.17 -12.39
CA PHE A 50 -9.07 0.56 -12.18
C PHE A 50 -8.15 -0.65 -11.90
N ILE A 51 -8.55 -1.53 -10.97
CA ILE A 51 -7.82 -2.78 -10.66
C ILE A 51 -7.69 -3.65 -11.91
N LYS A 52 -8.77 -3.81 -12.68
CA LYS A 52 -8.77 -4.58 -13.92
C LYS A 52 -7.73 -4.07 -14.91
N ILE A 53 -7.63 -2.75 -15.09
CA ILE A 53 -6.66 -2.13 -15.99
C ILE A 53 -5.23 -2.43 -15.53
N ILE A 54 -4.91 -2.21 -14.26
CA ILE A 54 -3.56 -2.48 -13.72
C ILE A 54 -3.22 -3.97 -13.85
N SER A 55 -4.18 -4.85 -13.54
CA SER A 55 -3.99 -6.31 -13.56
C SER A 55 -3.60 -6.87 -14.94
N GLN A 56 -3.70 -6.10 -16.02
CA GLN A 56 -3.23 -6.54 -17.34
C GLN A 56 -1.71 -6.63 -17.41
N ASP A 57 -1.01 -5.74 -16.71
CA ASP A 57 0.43 -5.53 -16.87
C ASP A 57 1.25 -5.97 -15.64
N GLU A 58 0.68 -5.88 -14.43
CA GLU A 58 1.39 -6.17 -13.18
C GLU A 58 0.47 -6.78 -12.10
N PHE A 59 1.06 -7.20 -10.97
CA PHE A 59 0.28 -7.64 -9.82
C PHE A 59 -0.45 -6.47 -9.17
N VAL A 60 -1.67 -6.71 -8.70
CA VAL A 60 -2.42 -5.79 -7.84
C VAL A 60 -2.56 -6.42 -6.47
N ARG A 61 -1.90 -5.81 -5.49
CA ARG A 61 -1.91 -6.25 -4.09
C ARG A 61 -2.87 -5.40 -3.28
N ILE A 62 -3.86 -6.02 -2.66
CA ILE A 62 -4.96 -5.30 -2.02
C ILE A 62 -5.03 -5.62 -0.53
N ASN A 63 -4.93 -4.59 0.29
CA ASN A 63 -5.17 -4.65 1.73
C ASN A 63 -6.67 -4.74 2.00
N VAL A 64 -7.07 -5.74 2.79
CA VAL A 64 -8.44 -5.92 3.27
C VAL A 64 -8.45 -6.23 4.77
N LYS A 65 -9.57 -5.95 5.43
CA LYS A 65 -9.74 -6.22 6.87
C LYS A 65 -9.84 -7.70 7.20
N ASP A 66 -10.71 -8.42 6.50
CA ASP A 66 -11.12 -9.78 6.84
C ASP A 66 -11.65 -10.53 5.62
N GLU A 67 -12.06 -11.79 5.83
CA GLU A 67 -12.55 -12.67 4.78
C GLU A 67 -13.86 -12.18 4.14
N GLU A 68 -14.71 -11.46 4.88
CA GLU A 68 -15.95 -10.90 4.32
C GLU A 68 -15.63 -9.80 3.31
N MET A 69 -14.74 -8.88 3.69
CA MET A 69 -14.26 -7.83 2.79
C MET A 69 -13.49 -8.42 1.61
N ARG A 70 -12.64 -9.43 1.84
CA ARG A 70 -11.95 -10.17 0.76
C ARG A 70 -12.96 -10.73 -0.25
N LYS A 71 -13.97 -11.44 0.22
CA LYS A 71 -14.97 -12.06 -0.65
C LYS A 71 -15.71 -11.00 -1.46
N PHE A 72 -16.16 -9.93 -0.81
CA PHE A 72 -16.85 -8.83 -1.48
C PHE A 72 -15.96 -8.15 -2.54
N ALA A 73 -14.71 -7.83 -2.19
CA ALA A 73 -13.75 -7.24 -3.11
C ALA A 73 -13.51 -8.14 -4.33
N MET A 74 -13.27 -9.44 -4.09
CA MET A 74 -13.06 -10.41 -5.17
C MET A 74 -14.29 -10.57 -6.07
N ASP A 75 -15.51 -10.54 -5.51
CA ASP A 75 -16.74 -10.58 -6.30
C ASP A 75 -16.84 -9.35 -7.23
N CYS A 76 -16.54 -8.14 -6.74
CA CYS A 76 -16.51 -6.92 -7.55
C CYS A 76 -15.42 -6.96 -8.64
N ILE A 77 -14.21 -7.36 -8.28
CA ILE A 77 -13.05 -7.47 -9.19
C ILE A 77 -13.32 -8.50 -10.31
N MET A 78 -13.91 -9.64 -9.96
CA MET A 78 -14.31 -10.67 -10.92
C MET A 78 -15.42 -10.17 -11.87
N GLN A 79 -16.41 -9.44 -11.36
CA GLN A 79 -17.48 -8.85 -12.18
C GLN A 79 -16.95 -7.79 -13.16
N ALA A 80 -15.93 -7.02 -12.78
CA ALA A 80 -15.25 -6.08 -13.67
C ALA A 80 -14.45 -6.78 -14.79
N GLY A 81 -14.12 -8.05 -14.61
CA GLY A 81 -13.35 -8.86 -15.56
C GLY A 81 -11.84 -8.64 -15.44
N ALA A 82 -11.33 -8.39 -14.23
CA ALA A 82 -9.89 -8.32 -13.97
C ALA A 82 -9.19 -9.67 -14.21
N LYS A 83 -7.88 -9.61 -14.47
CA LYS A 83 -7.04 -10.79 -14.63
C LYS A 83 -6.70 -11.38 -13.26
N LEU A 84 -7.49 -12.35 -12.82
CA LEU A 84 -7.48 -12.84 -11.43
C LEU A 84 -6.15 -13.47 -11.00
N GLU A 85 -5.38 -14.03 -11.93
CA GLU A 85 -4.03 -14.54 -11.63
C GLU A 85 -3.02 -13.45 -11.22
N ASN A 86 -3.35 -12.18 -11.46
CA ASN A 86 -2.55 -11.02 -11.08
C ASN A 86 -3.12 -10.30 -9.84
N ILE A 87 -4.13 -10.87 -9.15
CA ILE A 87 -4.72 -10.26 -7.95
C ILE A 87 -4.26 -11.02 -6.70
N GLU A 88 -3.65 -10.30 -5.76
CA GLU A 88 -3.20 -10.82 -4.47
C GLU A 88 -3.88 -10.04 -3.34
N ILE A 89 -4.39 -10.73 -2.32
CA ILE A 89 -5.13 -10.13 -1.22
C ILE A 89 -4.39 -10.37 0.10
N TYR A 90 -4.25 -9.32 0.90
CA TYR A 90 -3.55 -9.34 2.18
C TYR A 90 -4.45 -8.84 3.32
N PHE A 91 -4.43 -9.53 4.46
CA PHE A 91 -5.24 -9.18 5.63
C PHE A 91 -4.59 -8.08 6.47
N HIS A 92 -4.50 -6.90 5.87
CA HIS A 92 -4.04 -5.69 6.52
C HIS A 92 -5.23 -4.74 6.70
N GLU A 93 -5.88 -4.79 7.87
CA GLU A 93 -6.93 -3.82 8.20
C GLU A 93 -6.36 -2.39 8.14
N THR A 94 -7.15 -1.50 7.55
CA THR A 94 -6.89 -0.08 7.29
C THR A 94 -8.02 0.76 7.90
N ASN A 95 -7.77 2.04 8.17
CA ASN A 95 -8.84 2.98 8.49
C ASN A 95 -9.42 3.62 7.22
N ASP A 96 -8.64 3.81 6.15
CA ASP A 96 -9.12 4.37 4.89
C ASP A 96 -8.42 3.74 3.66
N ALA A 97 -8.81 4.12 2.43
CA ALA A 97 -8.37 3.49 1.19
C ALA A 97 -7.14 4.14 0.53
N TRP A 98 -6.57 5.19 1.12
CA TRP A 98 -5.59 6.07 0.47
C TRP A 98 -4.16 5.53 0.53
N CYS A 99 -3.96 4.35 -0.06
CA CYS A 99 -2.68 3.64 -0.03
C CYS A 99 -1.50 4.41 -0.66
N ARG A 100 -1.76 5.44 -1.46
CA ARG A 100 -0.71 6.39 -1.87
C ARG A 100 -0.05 7.07 -0.67
N ASP A 101 -0.85 7.48 0.31
CA ASP A 101 -0.43 8.38 1.36
C ASP A 101 0.11 7.61 2.57
N HIS A 102 -0.55 6.50 2.93
CA HIS A 102 -0.17 5.65 4.06
C HIS A 102 0.64 4.41 3.65
N GLY A 103 0.78 4.14 2.36
CA GLY A 103 1.41 2.92 1.86
C GLY A 103 2.94 2.95 1.90
N PRO A 104 3.57 1.83 1.53
CA PRO A 104 5.01 1.67 1.65
C PRO A 104 5.78 2.50 0.62
N ALA A 105 6.75 3.30 1.08
CA ALA A 105 7.75 3.90 0.21
C ALA A 105 8.94 2.93 0.00
N PHE A 106 8.89 2.13 -1.06
CA PHE A 106 9.95 1.19 -1.39
C PHE A 106 11.21 1.88 -1.88
N LEU A 107 12.35 1.62 -1.23
CA LEU A 107 13.66 2.08 -1.70
C LEU A 107 14.46 0.89 -2.23
N ILE A 108 15.23 1.14 -3.29
CA ILE A 108 16.02 0.09 -3.97
C ILE A 108 17.52 0.41 -3.97
N ASN A 109 18.34 -0.64 -3.87
CA ASN A 109 19.78 -0.61 -4.09
C ASN A 109 20.23 -1.93 -4.72
N LYS A 110 20.59 -1.92 -6.01
CA LYS A 110 20.96 -3.14 -6.75
C LYS A 110 22.29 -3.75 -6.30
N ASP A 111 23.13 -2.98 -5.61
CA ASP A 111 24.48 -3.39 -5.19
C ASP A 111 24.51 -3.85 -3.71
N ALA A 112 23.40 -3.74 -2.98
CA ALA A 112 23.28 -4.16 -1.59
C ALA A 112 22.86 -5.65 -1.49
N GLU A 113 23.16 -6.27 -0.34
CA GLU A 113 22.67 -7.60 0.02
C GLU A 113 21.14 -7.60 0.12
N GLU A 114 20.59 -6.62 0.85
CA GLU A 114 19.17 -6.30 0.80
C GLU A 114 18.92 -5.31 -0.34
N GLN A 115 18.24 -5.75 -1.39
CA GLN A 115 18.05 -4.92 -2.58
C GLN A 115 16.83 -4.01 -2.50
N LYS A 116 15.89 -4.31 -1.60
CA LYS A 116 14.62 -3.60 -1.44
C LYS A 116 14.34 -3.41 0.05
N ILE A 117 14.06 -2.19 0.45
CA ILE A 117 13.64 -1.87 1.83
C ILE A 117 12.38 -1.00 1.78
N ILE A 118 11.69 -0.91 2.91
CA ILE A 118 10.55 -0.01 3.08
C ILE A 118 10.97 1.16 3.97
N LEU A 119 10.63 2.37 3.55
CA LEU A 119 10.63 3.53 4.41
C LEU A 119 9.19 3.77 4.89
N ASP A 120 8.98 3.63 6.19
CA ASP A 120 7.68 3.80 6.84
C ASP A 120 7.62 5.22 7.42
N TRP A 121 7.03 6.13 6.66
CA TRP A 121 6.74 7.48 7.13
C TRP A 121 5.61 7.43 8.15
N GLY A 122 5.64 8.32 9.15
CA GLY A 122 4.46 8.47 9.98
C GLY A 122 3.30 9.06 9.17
N PHE A 123 2.11 8.55 9.38
CA PHE A 123 0.86 9.03 8.82
C PHE A 123 -0.05 9.55 9.94
N ASN A 124 -0.75 10.65 9.68
CA ASN A 124 -1.67 11.24 10.67
C ASN A 124 -3.00 11.71 10.07
N ALA A 125 -3.44 11.14 8.94
CA ALA A 125 -4.65 11.55 8.24
C ALA A 125 -4.67 13.05 7.91
N TRP A 126 -3.63 13.51 7.20
CA TRP A 126 -3.47 14.87 6.65
C TRP A 126 -3.63 15.99 7.68
N GLY A 127 -2.89 15.87 8.79
CA GLY A 127 -2.88 16.82 9.90
C GLY A 127 -3.93 16.53 10.97
N GLY A 128 -4.28 15.26 11.18
CA GLY A 128 -5.21 14.81 12.21
C GLY A 128 -6.68 15.07 11.89
N LYS A 129 -7.04 15.17 10.60
CA LYS A 129 -8.41 15.53 10.18
C LYS A 129 -9.39 14.37 10.30
N TYR A 130 -8.92 13.13 10.14
CA TYR A 130 -9.79 11.94 10.06
C TYR A 130 -9.33 10.81 11.00
N PRO A 131 -9.29 11.02 12.33
CA PRO A 131 -9.04 9.93 13.27
C PRO A 131 -10.20 8.90 13.27
N PRO A 132 -9.95 7.63 13.63
CA PRO A 132 -8.64 7.00 13.85
C PRO A 132 -7.86 6.79 12.53
N PHE A 133 -6.53 6.68 12.62
CA PHE A 133 -5.61 6.47 11.49
C PHE A 133 -4.45 5.50 11.82
N GLU A 134 -4.47 4.90 13.00
CA GLU A 134 -3.41 4.01 13.51
C GLU A 134 -3.29 2.71 12.70
N LEU A 135 -4.35 2.29 12.01
CA LEU A 135 -4.31 1.12 11.12
C LEU A 135 -3.76 1.45 9.74
N ASP A 136 -3.87 2.71 9.30
CA ASP A 136 -3.24 3.20 8.08
C ASP A 136 -1.73 3.37 8.29
N ASP A 137 -1.32 3.97 9.42
CA ASP A 137 0.08 4.25 9.79
C ASP A 137 0.96 2.99 9.83
N VAL A 138 0.40 1.82 10.13
CA VAL A 138 1.16 0.56 10.23
C VAL A 138 1.17 -0.26 8.95
N ILE A 139 0.57 0.22 7.85
CA ILE A 139 0.52 -0.53 6.59
C ILE A 139 1.91 -0.82 6.01
N PRO A 140 2.87 0.13 5.96
CA PRO A 140 4.20 -0.17 5.45
C PRO A 140 4.90 -1.23 6.29
N THR A 141 4.76 -1.18 7.62
CA THR A 141 5.26 -2.20 8.55
C THR A 141 4.69 -3.59 8.24
N LYS A 142 3.36 -3.73 8.14
CA LYS A 142 2.71 -5.02 7.83
C LYS A 142 3.17 -5.60 6.50
N ILE A 143 3.33 -4.75 5.48
CA ILE A 143 3.86 -5.16 4.18
C ILE A 143 5.33 -5.59 4.28
N GLY A 144 6.13 -4.93 5.12
CA GLY A 144 7.49 -5.37 5.42
C GLY A 144 7.54 -6.76 6.03
N GLU A 145 6.67 -7.04 7.00
CA GLU A 145 6.56 -8.35 7.65
C GLU A 145 6.13 -9.46 6.67
N GLU A 146 5.14 -9.19 5.82
CA GLU A 146 4.62 -10.15 4.84
C GLU A 146 5.69 -10.59 3.81
N PHE A 147 6.60 -9.70 3.44
CA PHE A 147 7.63 -9.94 2.43
C PHE A 147 9.04 -10.10 2.99
N ASP A 148 9.20 -10.16 4.31
CA ASP A 148 10.49 -10.19 5.02
C ASP A 148 11.44 -9.06 4.59
N LEU A 149 10.87 -7.86 4.37
CA LEU A 149 11.63 -6.67 3.96
C LEU A 149 11.98 -5.81 5.19
N PRO A 150 13.23 -5.32 5.30
CA PRO A 150 13.58 -4.38 6.34
C PRO A 150 12.79 -3.07 6.24
N VAL A 151 12.26 -2.62 7.37
CA VAL A 151 11.50 -1.38 7.50
C VAL A 151 12.30 -0.35 8.29
N ILE A 152 12.40 0.87 7.76
CA ILE A 152 13.08 2.00 8.38
C ILE A 152 12.06 3.06 8.78
N TYR A 153 12.15 3.53 10.02
CA TYR A 153 11.26 4.54 10.61
C TYR A 153 12.02 5.86 10.81
N PRO A 154 11.80 6.89 9.98
CA PRO A 154 12.51 8.17 10.08
C PRO A 154 11.94 9.07 11.19
N GLY A 155 10.74 8.77 11.71
CA GLY A 155 10.10 9.55 12.79
C GLY A 155 9.56 10.91 12.33
N ILE A 156 9.22 11.04 11.04
CA ILE A 156 8.66 12.26 10.42
C ILE A 156 7.32 11.90 9.79
N ILE A 157 6.34 12.79 9.92
CA ILE A 157 5.05 12.69 9.22
C ILE A 157 5.22 13.13 7.76
N MET A 158 4.82 12.29 6.81
CA MET A 158 4.85 12.59 5.38
C MET A 158 3.88 11.69 4.61
N GLU A 159 3.23 12.24 3.60
CA GLU A 159 2.41 11.54 2.63
C GLU A 159 3.12 11.48 1.25
N GLY A 160 2.85 10.41 0.49
CA GLY A 160 3.50 10.10 -0.79
C GLY A 160 3.04 10.87 -2.02
#